data_AF-A0A918UAG2-F1
#
_entry.id   AF-A0A918UAG2-F1
#
_cell.length_a   1.000
_cell.length_b   1.000
_cell.length_c   1.000
_cell.angle_alpha   90.00
_cell.angle_beta   90.00
_cell.angle_gamma   90.00
#
_symmetry.space_group_name_H-M   'P 1'
#
loop_
_entity.id
_entity.type
_entity.pdbx_description
1 polymer ?
#
loop_
_entity_poly.entity_id
_entity_poly.type
_entity_poly.pdbx_seq_one_letter_code
_entity_poly.pdbx_strand_id
1 'polypeptide(L)' 'MRTKVTRGADSRTAALAMVFKLVESAQQRWRAVNAPHLVALVRAGAVFKNGEPVERPEAVAA' A
#
# COMPACT_ATOMS: atom_id res chain seq x y z
N MET A 1 -38.96 -17.31 2.19
CA MET A 1 -38.26 -16.04 1.87
C MET A 1 -37.59 -16.20 0.51
N ARG A 2 -37.80 -15.31 -0.47
CA ARG A 2 -37.15 -15.37 -1.80
C ARG A 2 -36.16 -14.23 -1.94
N THR A 3 -34.88 -14.49 -1.73
CA THR A 3 -33.81 -13.53 -2.04
C THR A 3 -33.34 -13.76 -3.47
N LYS A 4 -33.43 -12.72 -4.32
CA LYS A 4 -32.87 -12.76 -5.67
C LYS A 4 -31.38 -12.47 -5.57
N VAL A 5 -30.57 -13.52 -5.65
CA VAL A 5 -29.11 -13.40 -5.67
C VAL A 5 -28.68 -12.95 -7.07
N THR A 6 -27.81 -11.95 -7.15
CA THR A 6 -27.24 -11.50 -8.42
C THR A 6 -26.26 -12.56 -8.95
N ARG A 7 -26.23 -12.76 -10.27
CA ARG A 7 -25.33 -13.73 -10.90
C ARG A 7 -23.88 -13.37 -10.55
N GLY A 8 -23.17 -14.26 -9.87
CA GLY A 8 -21.77 -14.05 -9.48
C GLY A 8 -21.55 -13.47 -8.07
N ALA A 9 -22.59 -13.27 -7.26
CA ALA A 9 -22.44 -12.82 -5.87
C ALA A 9 -21.58 -13.77 -4.99
N ASP A 10 -21.47 -15.04 -5.39
CA ASP A 10 -20.66 -16.06 -4.71
C ASP A 10 -19.35 -16.39 -5.46
N SER A 11 -18.99 -15.58 -6.46
CA SER A 11 -17.76 -15.78 -7.23
C SER A 11 -16.59 -15.05 -6.59
N ARG A 12 -15.54 -15.79 -6.25
CA ARG A 12 -14.25 -15.24 -5.77
C ARG A 12 -13.68 -14.18 -6.72
N THR A 13 -13.81 -14.39 -8.03
CA THR A 13 -13.31 -13.44 -9.03
C THR A 13 -14.07 -12.12 -8.98
N ALA A 14 -15.39 -12.17 -8.79
CA ALA A 14 -16.22 -10.96 -8.66
C ALA A 14 -15.90 -10.19 -7.37
N ALA A 15 -15.71 -10.91 -6.26
CA ALA A 15 -15.31 -10.30 -4.99
C ALA A 15 -13.93 -9.61 -5.09
N LEU A 16 -12.94 -10.27 -5.68
CA LEU A 16 -11.61 -9.69 -5.90
C LEU A 16 -11.65 -8.46 -6.81
N ALA A 17 -12.44 -8.50 -7.88
CA ALA A 17 -12.63 -7.35 -8.76
C ALA A 17 -13.25 -6.16 -8.00
N MET A 18 -14.22 -6.41 -7.12
CA MET A 18 -14.85 -5.38 -6.29
C MET A 18 -13.87 -4.78 -5.28
N VAL A 19 -13.07 -5.60 -4.59
CA VAL A 19 -12.02 -5.13 -3.67
C VAL A 19 -10.99 -4.29 -4.43
N PHE A 20 -10.53 -4.76 -5.59
CA PHE A 20 -9.59 -4.01 -6.42
C PHE A 20 -10.15 -2.64 -6.79
N LYS A 21 -11.41 -2.57 -7.26
CA LYS A 21 -12.05 -1.29 -7.61
C LYS A 21 -12.26 -0.36 -6.42
N LEU A 22 -12.53 -0.89 -5.23
CA LEU A 22 -12.60 -0.10 -4.01
C LEU A 22 -11.23 0.51 -3.66
N VAL A 23 -10.15 -0.28 -3.73
CA VAL A 23 -8.78 0.20 -3.48
C VAL A 23 -8.35 1.21 -4.54
N GLU A 24 -8.61 0.95 -5.82
CA GLU A 24 -8.32 1.86 -6.93
C GLU A 24 -9.04 3.21 -6.77
N SER A 25 -10.32 3.18 -6.38
CA SER A 25 -11.10 4.40 -6.14
C SER A 25 -10.59 5.17 -4.92
N ALA A 26 -10.21 4.46 -3.85
CA ALA A 26 -9.63 5.06 -2.66
C ALA A 26 -8.26 5.71 -2.95
N GLN A 27 -7.43 5.08 -3.80
CA GLN A 27 -6.12 5.60 -4.20
C GLN A 27 -6.21 7.00 -4.81
N GLN A 28 -7.24 7.29 -5.62
CA GLN A 28 -7.43 8.61 -6.23
C GLN A 28 -7.64 9.72 -5.19
N ARG A 29 -8.11 9.37 -3.98
CA ARG A 29 -8.36 10.33 -2.91
C ARG A 29 -7.25 10.40 -1.88
N TRP A 30 -6.36 9.42 -1.83
CA TRP A 30 -5.24 9.42 -0.90
C TRP A 30 -4.16 10.41 -1.33
N ARG A 31 -3.51 11.03 -0.35
CA ARG A 31 -2.36 11.88 -0.61
C ARG A 31 -1.20 11.01 -1.10
N ALA A 32 -0.67 11.33 -2.28
CA ALA A 32 0.53 10.70 -2.79
C ALA A 32 1.73 10.96 -1.85
N VAL A 33 2.65 9.99 -1.80
CA VAL A 33 3.94 10.17 -1.13
C VAL A 33 4.79 11.12 -1.97
N ASN A 34 5.36 12.14 -1.34
CA ASN A 34 6.14 13.18 -2.04
C ASN A 34 7.38 12.63 -2.76
N ALA A 35 7.99 11.56 -2.25
CA ALA A 35 9.20 10.95 -2.79
C ALA A 35 9.02 9.42 -2.96
N PRO A 36 8.27 8.97 -3.99
CA PRO A 36 7.94 7.55 -4.16
C PRO A 36 9.18 6.67 -4.39
N HIS A 37 10.25 7.23 -4.97
CA HIS A 37 11.51 6.50 -5.19
C HIS A 37 12.21 6.11 -3.87
N LEU A 38 11.98 6.84 -2.76
CA LEU A 38 12.55 6.53 -1.44
C LEU A 38 11.77 5.44 -0.70
N VAL A 39 10.54 5.14 -1.12
CA VAL A 39 9.69 4.13 -0.45
C VAL A 39 10.33 2.74 -0.51
N ALA A 40 11.13 2.45 -1.53
CA ALA A 40 11.89 1.20 -1.60
C ALA A 40 12.88 1.07 -0.43
N LEU A 41 13.55 2.16 -0.05
CA LEU A 41 14.49 2.20 1.07
C LEU A 41 13.76 2.07 2.41
N VAL A 42 12.61 2.73 2.57
CA VAL A 42 11.75 2.56 3.75
C VAL A 42 11.31 1.11 3.91
N ARG A 43 10.88 0.46 2.82
CA ARG A 43 10.49 -0.96 2.82
C ARG A 43 11.66 -1.89 3.13
N ALA A 44 12.89 -1.51 2.77
CA ALA A 44 14.11 -2.23 3.12
C ALA A 44 14.56 -2.00 4.57
N GLY A 45 13.86 -1.17 5.35
CA GLY A 45 14.17 -0.89 6.75
C GLY A 45 15.18 0.25 6.97
N ALA A 46 15.47 1.07 5.95
CA ALA A 46 16.31 2.25 6.13
C ALA A 46 15.66 3.26 7.08
N VAL A 47 16.45 3.85 7.97
CA VAL A 47 15.98 4.84 8.95
C VAL A 47 15.95 6.22 8.31
N PHE A 48 14.84 6.93 8.47
CA PHE A 48 14.70 8.32 8.03
C PHE A 48 14.54 9.24 9.25
N LYS A 49 15.19 10.39 9.25
CA LYS A 49 14.98 11.47 10.22
C LYS A 49 14.62 12.74 9.45
N ASN A 50 13.50 13.36 9.80
CA ASN A 50 12.99 14.58 9.13
C ASN A 50 12.83 14.46 7.61
N GLY A 51 12.62 13.23 7.08
CA GLY A 51 12.48 12.99 5.64
C GLY A 51 13.78 12.70 4.90
N GLU A 52 14.93 12.78 5.57
CA GLU A 52 16.23 12.43 5.01
C GLU A 52 16.67 11.03 5.49
N PRO A 53 17.20 10.19 4.60
CA PRO A 53 17.74 8.89 4.98
C PRO A 53 18.97 9.11 5.87
N VAL A 54 18.96 8.47 7.03
CA VAL A 54 20.13 8.43 7.92
C VAL A 54 21.05 7.34 7.39
N GLU A 55 22.15 7.74 6.74
CA GLU A 55 23.27 6.83 6.58
C GLU A 55 23.75 6.41 7.98
N ARG A 56 24.02 5.11 8.14
CA ARG A 56 24.53 4.51 9.38
C ARG A 56 25.56 5.46 10.02
N PRO A 57 25.41 5.91 11.29
CA PRO A 57 26.57 6.43 11.99
C PRO A 57 27.56 5.27 12.00
N GLU A 58 28.76 5.47 11.45
CA GLU A 58 29.82 4.47 11.45
C GLU A 58 29.75 3.68 12.76
N ALA A 59 29.59 2.36 12.64
CA ALA A 59 29.81 1.51 13.79
C ALA A 59 31.24 1.83 14.24
N VAL A 60 31.36 2.47 15.40
CA VAL A 60 32.63 2.65 16.10
C VAL A 60 33.23 1.25 16.18
N ALA A 61 34.20 0.99 15.31
CA ALA A 61 34.97 -0.23 15.33
C ALA A 61 35.87 -0.14 16.56
N ALA A 62 35.77 -1.18 17.39
CA ALA A 62 36.60 -1.38 18.57
C ALA A 62 38.08 -1.57 18.21
#